data_AF-A0A7D9EPI9-F1
#
_entry.id   AF-A0A7D9EPI9-F1
#
_cell.length_a   1.000
_cell.length_b   1.000
_cell.length_c   1.000
_cell.angle_alpha   90.00
_cell.angle_beta   90.00
_cell.angle_gamma   90.00
#
_symmetry.space_group_name_H-M   'P 1'
#
loop_
_entity.id
_entity.type
_entity.pdbx_description
1 polymer ?
#
loop_
_entity_poly.entity_id
_entity_poly.type
_entity_poly.pdbx_seq_one_letter_code
_entity_poly.pdbx_strand_id
1 'polypeptide(L)'
;MKVLEPYKSKLSSLSGREVFLVAATLRPETMYGQTNCFVRPDMQYIAFETVHKQIFVCTRRAAQNMSYQGFTTEDGKYEVLLELTGQDIMGVPLKAPLTSYPVIYTLPMLNIKEDKGTGVVTSVPSDAPDDFAALRDLKSKEPFRKKYSLTDEMVLPFDPVPIIEVPGYGNLTAVKICEDMKIKSQNERDRLEEAKQLTYKKGFYEGIMLVGDFKGRLVQDAKKLVQSQMIEQKEAVLYMEPEKTIISRSGDRCVVALCDQWYLDYGDPEWKNKAREALKRLNTYAEESRRNFEATLDWLHEHACSRSYGLGTKLPWDEQYLIESLSDSTVYMAYYTVAYLLQGGVLDGSVPGPLNIKPEQMTREVWDYIFFNNAPKPTTDIPMESLTKLRQEFHYWYPVDVRVSGKDLIPNHLTYFLYNHCAVWQDESESQIVAWFDIQTIPKTEEHDQSKPPLHKLPLQFDWSENSKTNFRKALNSPETQNKMIEFLSTNFTNDISGVNECVTEFQNILTNASKKSLKIKKKKTRRKITNIANKKWFDKEFRIKRHELRKLANQKHKDPTNLDLRNAYQTAIEIYKDTLQIKKNEFHKNKIDELIKATENDPKLFWKTLQNTSDNLDNTTNSKNSPTEGQ
;
A
#
# COMPACT_ATOMS: atom_id res chain seq x y z
N MET A 1 -8.19 29.49 0.81
CA MET A 1 -7.97 30.90 1.22
C MET A 1 -7.89 31.77 -0.04
N LYS A 2 -8.73 32.81 -0.14
CA LYS A 2 -8.81 33.65 -1.35
C LYS A 2 -7.68 34.69 -1.36
N VAL A 3 -6.97 34.81 -2.47
CA VAL A 3 -5.98 35.88 -2.67
C VAL A 3 -6.70 37.21 -2.87
N LEU A 4 -6.27 38.24 -2.14
CA LEU A 4 -6.83 39.58 -2.26
C LEU A 4 -6.15 40.37 -3.38
N GLU A 5 -6.96 41.12 -4.13
CA GLU A 5 -6.47 42.04 -5.16
C GLU A 5 -5.89 43.32 -4.52
N PRO A 6 -4.93 44.00 -5.19
CA PRO A 6 -4.35 43.66 -6.49
C PRO A 6 -3.31 42.53 -6.40
N TYR A 7 -3.33 41.62 -7.37
CA TYR A 7 -2.35 40.55 -7.46
C TYR A 7 -0.96 41.09 -7.82
N LYS A 8 0.04 40.68 -7.04
CA LYS A 8 1.44 41.10 -7.21
C LYS A 8 2.24 40.01 -7.94
N SER A 9 3.46 40.37 -8.36
CA SER A 9 4.44 39.45 -8.96
C SER A 9 3.84 38.62 -10.10
N LYS A 10 4.13 37.31 -10.16
CA LYS A 10 3.64 36.40 -11.19
C LYS A 10 2.11 36.23 -11.16
N LEU A 11 1.47 36.39 -10.00
CA LEU A 11 0.01 36.27 -9.87
C LEU A 11 -0.75 37.36 -10.63
N SER A 12 -0.11 38.48 -10.97
CA SER A 12 -0.71 39.55 -11.78
C SER A 12 -1.25 39.06 -13.14
N SER A 13 -0.67 38.00 -13.71
CA SER A 13 -1.15 37.34 -14.94
C SER A 13 -2.54 36.71 -14.80
N LEU A 14 -3.03 36.53 -13.57
CA LEU A 14 -4.33 35.95 -13.25
C LEU A 14 -5.37 37.01 -12.82
N SER A 15 -5.07 38.30 -13.01
CA SER A 15 -5.97 39.40 -12.63
C SER A 15 -7.36 39.24 -13.27
N GLY A 16 -8.41 39.53 -12.50
CA GLY A 16 -9.81 39.34 -12.94
C GLY A 16 -10.33 37.91 -12.78
N ARG A 17 -9.51 36.95 -12.30
CA ARG A 17 -9.96 35.61 -11.88
C ARG A 17 -9.85 35.44 -10.38
N GLU A 18 -10.71 34.61 -9.80
CA GLU A 18 -10.62 34.29 -8.37
C GLU A 18 -9.51 33.27 -8.10
N VAL A 19 -8.43 33.71 -7.44
CA VAL A 19 -7.31 32.84 -7.06
C VAL A 19 -7.43 32.38 -5.61
N PHE A 20 -7.25 31.08 -5.37
CA PHE A 20 -7.29 30.45 -4.07
C PHE A 20 -6.02 29.65 -3.78
N LEU A 21 -5.39 29.92 -2.64
CA LEU A 21 -4.41 29.02 -2.05
C LEU A 21 -5.17 27.94 -1.28
N VAL A 22 -5.07 26.70 -1.74
CA VAL A 22 -5.81 25.56 -1.19
C VAL A 22 -4.91 24.80 -0.22
N ALA A 23 -5.23 24.86 1.07
CA ALA A 23 -4.48 24.20 2.14
C ALA A 23 -5.23 22.97 2.64
N ALA A 24 -4.50 21.86 2.82
CA ALA A 24 -5.06 20.64 3.42
C ALA A 24 -4.93 20.69 4.95
N THR A 25 -6.00 20.34 5.66
CA THR A 25 -5.99 20.20 7.12
C THR A 25 -6.78 18.98 7.57
N LEU A 26 -6.35 18.36 8.66
CA LEU A 26 -7.08 17.29 9.36
C LEU A 26 -7.85 17.80 10.58
N ARG A 27 -7.76 19.10 10.86
CA ARG A 27 -8.35 19.77 12.03
C ARG A 27 -9.16 21.00 11.58
N PRO A 28 -10.29 20.82 10.88
CA PRO A 28 -11.12 21.94 10.41
C PRO A 28 -11.64 22.80 11.57
N GLU A 29 -11.83 22.23 12.77
CA GLU A 29 -12.26 22.95 13.95
C GLU A 29 -11.30 24.08 14.36
N THR A 30 -10.03 24.00 13.95
CA THR A 30 -9.03 24.99 14.37
C THR A 30 -8.96 26.21 13.45
N MET A 31 -9.73 26.26 12.37
CA MET A 31 -9.62 27.32 11.35
C MET A 31 -10.00 28.72 11.87
N TYR A 32 -10.70 28.81 13.00
CA TYR A 32 -10.96 30.07 13.71
C TYR A 32 -9.69 30.77 14.20
N GLY A 33 -8.60 30.01 14.42
CA GLY A 33 -7.35 30.54 14.99
C GLY A 33 -6.25 30.79 13.98
N GLN A 34 -6.60 30.95 12.70
CA GLN A 34 -5.59 31.19 11.66
C GLN A 34 -4.95 32.56 11.80
N THR A 35 -3.62 32.62 11.90
CA THR A 35 -2.83 33.87 11.92
C THR A 35 -2.18 34.18 10.57
N ASN A 36 -1.87 33.14 9.79
CA ASN A 36 -1.16 33.24 8.52
C ASN A 36 -1.33 31.94 7.70
N CYS A 37 -0.78 31.94 6.50
CA CYS A 37 -0.67 30.75 5.64
C CYS A 37 0.81 30.42 5.47
N PHE A 38 1.21 29.16 5.59
CA PHE A 38 2.59 28.74 5.35
C PHE A 38 2.77 28.16 3.95
N VAL A 39 3.86 28.58 3.32
CA VAL A 39 4.36 28.05 2.04
C VAL A 39 5.87 27.83 2.14
N ARG A 40 6.37 26.79 1.50
CA ARG A 40 7.82 26.51 1.46
C ARG A 40 8.47 27.32 0.32
N PRO A 41 9.44 28.21 0.59
CA PRO A 41 9.95 29.16 -0.41
C PRO A 41 10.54 28.52 -1.68
N ASP A 42 11.18 27.36 -1.55
CA ASP A 42 11.88 26.64 -2.63
C ASP A 42 11.02 25.53 -3.27
N MET A 43 9.79 25.32 -2.81
CA MET A 43 8.87 24.34 -3.39
C MET A 43 8.22 24.90 -4.66
N GLN A 44 7.99 24.01 -5.63
CA GLN A 44 7.27 24.32 -6.86
C GLN A 44 5.76 24.17 -6.65
N TYR A 45 5.03 25.18 -7.06
CA TYR A 45 3.57 25.25 -7.07
C TYR A 45 3.10 25.53 -8.50
N ILE A 46 1.85 25.22 -8.76
CA ILE A 46 1.17 25.52 -10.00
C ILE A 46 -0.17 26.19 -9.70
N ALA A 47 -0.63 27.02 -10.63
CA ALA A 47 -2.00 27.48 -10.69
C ALA A 47 -2.73 26.73 -11.81
N PHE A 48 -3.90 26.18 -11.50
CA PHE A 48 -4.76 25.50 -12.49
C PHE A 48 -6.22 25.91 -12.31
N GLU A 49 -7.00 25.81 -13.38
CA GLU A 49 -8.43 26.16 -13.36
C GLU A 49 -9.28 24.96 -12.92
N THR A 50 -10.25 25.20 -12.05
CA THR A 50 -11.22 24.20 -11.60
C THR A 50 -12.46 24.21 -12.47
N VAL A 51 -13.33 23.20 -12.31
CA VAL A 51 -14.64 23.10 -12.98
C VAL A 51 -15.55 24.32 -12.70
N HIS A 52 -15.29 25.07 -11.62
CA HIS A 52 -16.00 26.28 -11.25
C HIS A 52 -15.35 27.57 -11.76
N LYS A 53 -14.38 27.47 -12.69
CA LYS A 53 -13.60 28.61 -13.24
C LYS A 53 -12.81 29.40 -12.19
N GLN A 54 -12.56 28.79 -11.03
CA GLN A 54 -11.69 29.33 -9.99
C GLN A 54 -10.27 28.83 -10.21
N ILE A 55 -9.28 29.61 -9.76
CA ILE A 55 -7.87 29.24 -9.92
C ILE A 55 -7.33 28.71 -8.59
N PHE A 56 -6.94 27.44 -8.55
CA PHE A 56 -6.34 26.83 -7.38
C PHE A 56 -4.82 26.83 -7.48
N VAL A 57 -4.16 27.21 -6.39
CA VAL A 57 -2.69 27.20 -6.25
C VAL A 57 -2.28 26.13 -5.25
N CYS A 58 -1.55 25.12 -5.74
CA CYS A 58 -1.03 24.00 -4.95
C CYS A 58 0.17 23.34 -5.65
N THR A 59 0.71 22.26 -5.08
CA THR A 59 1.69 21.42 -5.78
C THR A 59 1.07 20.69 -6.97
N ARG A 60 1.91 20.33 -7.96
CA ARG A 60 1.49 19.54 -9.13
C ARG A 60 0.90 18.18 -8.75
N ARG A 61 1.44 17.55 -7.70
CA ARG A 61 0.92 16.28 -7.16
C ARG A 61 -0.51 16.42 -6.66
N ALA A 62 -0.80 17.48 -5.91
CA ALA A 62 -2.14 17.73 -5.38
C ALA A 62 -3.14 18.01 -6.51
N ALA A 63 -2.76 18.81 -7.50
CA ALA A 63 -3.59 19.04 -8.69
C ALA A 63 -3.89 17.75 -9.47
N GLN A 64 -2.90 16.87 -9.64
CA GLN A 64 -3.11 15.56 -10.27
C GLN A 64 -4.14 14.74 -9.50
N ASN A 65 -4.05 14.70 -8.17
CA ASN A 65 -4.98 13.94 -7.34
C ASN A 65 -6.39 14.55 -7.39
N MET A 66 -6.51 15.88 -7.30
CA MET A 66 -7.77 16.61 -7.47
C MET A 66 -8.41 16.37 -8.85
N SER A 67 -7.59 16.25 -9.91
CA SER A 67 -8.11 16.04 -11.26
C SER A 67 -8.82 14.70 -11.46
N TYR A 68 -8.64 13.73 -10.55
CA TYR A 68 -9.40 12.48 -10.55
C TYR A 68 -10.55 12.48 -9.52
N GLN A 69 -10.84 13.63 -8.90
CA GLN A 69 -11.85 13.77 -7.84
C GLN A 69 -12.96 14.75 -8.22
N GLY A 70 -13.14 15.02 -9.52
CA GLY A 70 -14.17 15.94 -10.03
C GLY A 70 -13.85 17.44 -9.85
N PHE A 71 -12.60 17.81 -9.57
CA PHE A 71 -12.20 19.22 -9.47
C PHE A 71 -11.98 19.88 -10.82
N THR A 72 -11.76 19.07 -11.87
CA THR A 72 -11.45 19.50 -13.24
C THR A 72 -12.54 19.02 -14.19
N THR A 73 -12.65 19.64 -15.35
CA THR A 73 -13.69 19.32 -16.35
C THR A 73 -13.59 17.90 -16.88
N GLU A 74 -12.36 17.37 -16.99
CA GLU A 74 -12.09 16.00 -17.43
C GLU A 74 -11.20 15.30 -16.39
N ASP A 75 -11.46 14.01 -16.19
CA ASP A 75 -10.69 13.19 -15.25
C ASP A 75 -9.22 13.09 -15.65
N GLY A 76 -8.34 13.30 -14.68
CA GLY A 76 -6.90 13.22 -14.85
C GLY A 76 -6.25 14.36 -15.64
N LYS A 77 -7.04 15.31 -16.15
CA LYS A 77 -6.58 16.41 -17.00
C LYS A 77 -6.79 17.78 -16.36
N TYR A 78 -5.76 18.61 -16.46
CA TYR A 78 -5.80 20.01 -16.05
C TYR A 78 -4.74 20.80 -16.83
N GLU A 79 -5.04 22.05 -17.12
CA GLU A 79 -4.09 22.98 -17.71
C GLU A 79 -3.35 23.75 -16.61
N VAL A 80 -2.02 23.77 -16.71
CA VAL A 80 -1.20 24.62 -15.84
C VAL A 80 -1.16 26.02 -16.43
N LEU A 81 -1.83 26.95 -15.76
CA LEU A 81 -1.93 28.35 -16.17
C LEU A 81 -0.69 29.16 -15.75
N LEU A 82 -0.06 28.78 -14.64
CA LEU A 82 1.10 29.47 -14.11
C LEU A 82 1.95 28.52 -13.27
N GLU A 83 3.28 28.59 -13.43
CA GLU A 83 4.24 27.94 -12.55
C GLU A 83 4.84 28.95 -11.57
N LEU A 84 4.93 28.54 -10.31
CA LEU A 84 5.29 29.40 -9.17
C LEU A 84 6.30 28.68 -8.29
N THR A 85 7.22 29.42 -7.70
CA THR A 85 7.95 28.99 -6.51
C THR A 85 7.24 29.53 -5.27
N GLY A 86 7.46 28.93 -4.10
CA GLY A 86 6.91 29.47 -2.86
C GLY A 86 7.34 30.92 -2.58
N GLN A 87 8.52 31.32 -3.06
CA GLN A 87 8.99 32.70 -2.99
C GLN A 87 8.13 33.66 -3.83
N ASP A 88 7.60 33.22 -4.98
CA ASP A 88 6.75 34.05 -5.84
C ASP A 88 5.42 34.44 -5.16
N ILE A 89 4.98 33.62 -4.20
CA ILE A 89 3.73 33.77 -3.44
C ILE A 89 3.97 34.13 -1.97
N MET A 90 5.11 34.75 -1.64
CA MET A 90 5.44 35.19 -0.28
C MET A 90 4.85 36.57 0.06
N GLY A 91 4.34 36.76 1.28
CA GLY A 91 3.75 38.04 1.71
C GLY A 91 2.44 38.41 1.00
N VAL A 92 1.78 37.45 0.37
CA VAL A 92 0.52 37.63 -0.35
C VAL A 92 -0.63 37.77 0.66
N PRO A 93 -1.47 38.82 0.56
CA PRO A 93 -2.63 38.99 1.42
C PRO A 93 -3.75 38.00 1.05
N LEU A 94 -4.34 37.37 2.07
CA LEU A 94 -5.36 36.34 1.93
C LEU A 94 -6.57 36.68 2.80
N LYS A 95 -7.77 36.39 2.28
CA LYS A 95 -8.97 36.20 3.07
C LYS A 95 -9.12 34.72 3.39
N ALA A 96 -9.06 34.37 4.67
CA ALA A 96 -9.18 33.00 5.14
C ALA A 96 -10.56 32.74 5.77
N PRO A 97 -11.12 31.54 5.60
CA PRO A 97 -12.34 31.09 6.28
C PRO A 97 -12.24 31.20 7.81
N LEU A 98 -13.35 31.51 8.48
CA LEU A 98 -13.58 31.45 9.94
C LEU A 98 -12.68 32.28 10.88
N THR A 99 -11.49 32.71 10.47
CA THR A 99 -10.58 33.48 11.33
C THR A 99 -11.12 34.85 11.68
N SER A 100 -10.77 35.35 12.87
CA SER A 100 -11.08 36.71 13.31
C SER A 100 -10.27 37.79 12.59
N TYR A 101 -9.13 37.44 11.99
CA TYR A 101 -8.31 38.38 11.22
C TYR A 101 -8.91 38.63 9.84
N PRO A 102 -9.26 39.88 9.48
CA PRO A 102 -9.83 40.19 8.16
C PRO A 102 -8.90 39.85 6.99
N VAL A 103 -7.59 39.98 7.22
CA VAL A 103 -6.53 39.69 6.26
C VAL A 103 -5.40 38.97 6.99
N ILE A 104 -4.91 37.89 6.40
CA ILE A 104 -3.69 37.17 6.82
C ILE A 104 -2.70 37.10 5.65
N TYR A 105 -1.45 36.73 5.90
CA TYR A 105 -0.41 36.70 4.86
C TYR A 105 0.21 35.32 4.67
N THR A 106 0.80 35.07 3.50
CA THR A 106 1.68 33.93 3.28
C THR A 106 3.06 34.17 3.89
N LEU A 107 3.53 33.22 4.69
CA LEU A 107 4.80 33.25 5.44
C LEU A 107 5.62 31.98 5.17
N PRO A 108 6.96 32.03 5.33
CA PRO A 108 7.83 30.90 5.04
C PRO A 108 7.80 29.86 6.16
N MET A 109 7.70 28.58 5.78
CA MET A 109 7.93 27.45 6.67
C MET A 109 8.82 26.43 5.98
N LEU A 110 9.96 26.09 6.59
CA LEU A 110 11.05 25.37 5.91
C LEU A 110 10.88 23.84 5.92
N ASN A 111 10.02 23.31 6.79
CA ASN A 111 9.85 21.88 7.03
C ASN A 111 8.57 21.30 6.39
N ILE A 112 7.90 22.03 5.49
CA ILE A 112 6.75 21.50 4.75
C ILE A 112 7.21 20.36 3.82
N LYS A 113 6.53 19.21 3.94
CA LYS A 113 6.77 18.04 3.11
C LYS A 113 5.99 18.15 1.80
N GLU A 114 6.65 17.84 0.70
CA GLU A 114 6.06 17.91 -0.66
C GLU A 114 5.19 16.70 -1.00
N ASP A 115 5.39 15.60 -0.27
CA ASP A 115 4.70 14.33 -0.48
C ASP A 115 3.41 14.19 0.33
N LYS A 116 2.99 15.23 1.06
CA LYS A 116 1.76 15.24 1.87
C LYS A 116 0.94 16.52 1.67
N GLY A 117 -0.37 16.37 1.51
CA GLY A 117 -1.30 17.49 1.33
C GLY A 117 -1.00 18.32 0.08
N THR A 118 -1.35 19.61 0.11
CA THR A 118 -1.28 20.48 -1.06
C THR A 118 0.05 21.24 -1.21
N GLY A 119 0.94 21.16 -0.23
CA GLY A 119 2.13 22.01 -0.09
C GLY A 119 1.84 23.39 0.53
N VAL A 120 0.57 23.74 0.72
CA VAL A 120 0.11 24.93 1.42
C VAL A 120 -0.46 24.50 2.77
N VAL A 121 -0.06 25.18 3.85
CA VAL A 121 -0.43 24.79 5.23
C VAL A 121 -1.07 25.99 5.93
N THR A 122 -2.17 25.78 6.63
CA THR A 122 -2.79 26.80 7.50
C THR A 122 -1.99 26.96 8.80
N SER A 123 -1.80 28.18 9.29
CA SER A 123 -1.09 28.43 10.55
C SER A 123 -2.06 28.70 11.70
N VAL A 124 -2.14 27.79 12.66
CA VAL A 124 -2.95 27.90 13.89
C VAL A 124 -2.05 27.78 15.13
N PRO A 125 -1.28 28.84 15.45
CA PRO A 125 -0.24 28.79 16.48
C PRO A 125 -0.76 28.64 17.92
N SER A 126 -2.07 28.74 18.17
CA SER A 126 -2.66 28.43 19.47
C SER A 126 -2.65 26.93 19.79
N ASP A 127 -2.76 26.07 18.76
CA ASP A 127 -3.06 24.64 18.89
C ASP A 127 -2.14 23.71 18.06
N ALA A 128 -1.23 24.29 17.27
CA ALA A 128 -0.20 23.57 16.52
C ALA A 128 1.22 24.05 16.91
N PRO A 129 2.05 23.19 17.55
CA PRO A 129 3.42 23.53 17.98
C PRO A 129 4.34 24.00 16.85
N ASP A 130 4.28 23.34 15.69
CA ASP A 130 5.06 23.72 14.51
C ASP A 130 4.76 25.16 14.08
N ASP A 131 3.47 25.52 14.08
CA ASP A 131 2.98 26.83 13.64
C ASP A 131 3.42 27.94 14.60
N PHE A 132 3.30 27.69 15.91
CA PHE A 132 3.80 28.61 16.93
C PHE A 132 5.31 28.82 16.82
N ALA A 133 6.08 27.74 16.66
CA ALA A 133 7.54 27.83 16.54
C ALA A 133 7.97 28.63 15.31
N ALA A 134 7.32 28.40 14.16
CA ALA A 134 7.59 29.12 12.91
C ALA A 134 7.19 30.60 13.00
N LEU A 135 6.01 30.91 13.56
CA LEU A 135 5.57 32.29 13.76
C LEU A 135 6.49 33.04 14.73
N ARG A 136 6.87 32.42 15.85
CA ARG A 136 7.81 33.00 16.82
C ARG A 136 9.17 33.26 16.19
N ASP A 137 9.71 32.33 15.41
CA ASP A 137 10.96 32.55 14.68
C ASP A 137 10.89 33.79 13.77
N LEU A 138 9.76 33.96 13.07
CA LEU A 138 9.51 35.15 12.25
C LEU A 138 9.36 36.41 13.08
N LYS A 139 8.73 36.38 14.26
CA LYS A 139 8.64 37.55 15.16
C LYS A 139 10.00 37.94 15.74
N SER A 140 10.79 36.97 16.19
CA SER A 140 12.05 37.22 16.90
C SER A 140 13.24 37.57 15.99
N LYS A 141 13.23 37.16 14.72
CA LYS A 141 14.39 37.29 13.82
C LYS A 141 14.09 38.22 12.65
N GLU A 142 14.38 39.51 12.79
CA GLU A 142 14.29 40.49 11.70
C GLU A 142 15.07 40.10 10.43
N PRO A 143 16.31 39.54 10.51
CA PRO A 143 17.01 39.08 9.31
C PRO A 143 16.26 37.98 8.55
N PHE A 144 15.48 37.15 9.26
CA PHE A 144 14.68 36.10 8.65
C PHE A 144 13.49 36.67 7.86
N ARG A 145 12.84 37.72 8.38
CA ARG A 145 11.79 38.46 7.64
C ARG A 145 12.36 39.16 6.40
N LYS A 146 13.48 39.87 6.54
CA LYS A 146 14.17 40.55 5.43
C LYS A 146 14.58 39.61 4.31
N LYS A 147 15.09 38.41 4.65
CA LYS A 147 15.48 37.38 3.67
C LYS A 147 14.36 37.04 2.68
N TYR A 148 13.11 37.04 3.13
CA TYR A 148 11.94 36.69 2.33
C TYR A 148 11.08 37.89 1.95
N SER A 149 11.61 39.10 2.09
CA SER A 149 10.93 40.36 1.74
C SER A 149 9.61 40.58 2.49
N LEU A 150 9.54 40.12 3.74
CA LEU A 150 8.38 40.31 4.61
C LEU A 150 8.50 41.62 5.41
N THR A 151 7.41 42.38 5.44
CA THR A 151 7.30 43.58 6.29
C THR A 151 6.82 43.21 7.70
N ASP A 152 7.08 44.08 8.67
CA ASP A 152 6.67 43.85 10.06
C ASP A 152 5.15 43.77 10.23
N GLU A 153 4.38 44.53 9.45
CA GLU A 153 2.91 44.51 9.43
C GLU A 153 2.33 43.14 9.07
N MET A 154 3.07 42.33 8.31
CA MET A 154 2.64 40.98 7.89
C MET A 154 2.82 39.92 8.98
N VAL A 155 3.53 40.23 10.07
CA VAL A 155 3.97 39.24 11.07
C VAL A 155 3.71 39.69 12.50
N LEU A 156 4.18 40.87 12.88
CA LEU A 156 4.21 41.30 14.28
C LEU A 156 2.81 41.45 14.91
N PRO A 157 1.79 42.00 14.21
CA PRO A 157 0.44 42.15 14.77
C PRO A 157 -0.33 40.85 14.99
N PHE A 158 0.13 39.73 14.45
CA PHE A 158 -0.60 38.47 14.46
C PHE A 158 -0.20 37.62 15.67
N ASP A 159 -0.97 37.68 16.74
CA ASP A 159 -0.80 36.84 17.93
C ASP A 159 -1.70 35.59 17.87
N PRO A 160 -1.31 34.49 18.54
CA PRO A 160 -2.13 33.29 18.65
C PRO A 160 -3.53 33.59 19.21
N VAL A 161 -4.55 33.05 18.55
CA VAL A 161 -5.95 33.29 18.90
C VAL A 161 -6.46 32.11 19.75
N PRO A 162 -6.99 32.34 20.97
CA PRO A 162 -7.52 31.27 21.79
C PRO A 162 -8.84 30.74 21.20
N ILE A 163 -8.83 29.47 20.78
CA ILE A 163 -9.98 28.84 20.10
C ILE A 163 -10.46 27.54 20.76
N ILE A 164 -9.57 26.85 21.46
CA ILE A 164 -9.85 25.59 22.16
C ILE A 164 -9.24 25.70 23.55
N GLU A 165 -10.01 25.36 24.57
CA GLU A 165 -9.49 25.19 25.92
C GLU A 165 -9.24 23.71 26.19
N VAL A 166 -8.00 23.37 26.55
CA VAL A 166 -7.61 22.01 26.91
C VAL A 166 -7.29 21.95 28.40
N PRO A 167 -8.02 21.17 29.20
CA PRO A 167 -7.76 21.02 30.63
C PRO A 167 -6.30 20.72 30.95
N GLY A 168 -5.73 21.49 31.89
CA GLY A 168 -4.31 21.42 32.27
C GLY A 168 -3.33 22.18 31.37
N TYR A 169 -3.71 22.47 30.11
CA TYR A 169 -2.88 23.27 29.19
C TYR A 169 -3.40 24.70 28.95
N GLY A 170 -4.70 24.96 29.15
CA GLY A 170 -5.31 26.27 28.95
C GLY A 170 -5.79 26.50 27.52
N ASN A 171 -5.92 27.76 27.12
CA ASN A 171 -6.50 28.18 25.82
C ASN A 171 -5.46 28.43 24.70
N LEU A 172 -4.18 28.32 25.02
CA LEU A 172 -3.05 28.43 24.10
C LEU A 172 -2.13 27.21 24.26
N THR A 173 -2.71 26.03 24.00
CA THR A 173 -2.10 24.71 24.27
C THR A 173 -0.73 24.56 23.63
N ALA A 174 -0.56 24.95 22.36
CA ALA A 174 0.71 24.82 21.65
C ALA A 174 1.77 25.79 22.18
N VAL A 175 1.38 27.00 22.60
CA VAL A 175 2.28 27.98 23.21
C VAL A 175 2.83 27.41 24.51
N LYS A 176 1.95 26.98 25.41
CA LYS A 176 2.33 26.42 26.72
C LYS A 176 3.23 25.19 26.58
N ILE A 177 2.86 24.24 25.73
CA ILE A 177 3.68 23.02 25.55
C ILE A 177 5.04 23.36 24.97
N CYS A 178 5.13 24.29 24.00
CA CYS A 178 6.41 24.74 23.48
C CYS A 178 7.30 25.41 24.54
N GLU A 179 6.71 26.16 25.46
CA GLU A 179 7.41 26.79 26.59
C GLU A 179 7.87 25.76 27.64
N ASP A 180 6.97 24.87 28.08
CA ASP A 180 7.25 23.79 29.03
C ASP A 180 8.36 22.88 28.50
N MET A 181 8.27 22.52 27.22
CA MET A 181 9.27 21.73 26.51
C MET A 181 10.47 22.56 26.06
N LYS A 182 10.58 23.87 26.37
CA LYS A 182 11.72 24.74 26.01
C LYS A 182 12.16 24.63 24.54
N ILE A 183 11.20 24.55 23.62
CA ILE A 183 11.44 24.54 22.17
C ILE A 183 11.75 25.98 21.76
N LYS A 184 12.86 26.22 21.07
CA LYS A 184 13.37 27.56 20.70
C LYS A 184 13.33 27.86 19.21
N SER A 185 13.17 26.86 18.35
CA SER A 185 13.23 27.02 16.89
C SER A 185 12.35 26.01 16.15
N GLN A 186 11.85 26.38 14.97
CA GLN A 186 11.12 25.47 14.07
C GLN A 186 11.98 24.29 13.55
N ASN A 187 13.29 24.33 13.77
CA ASN A 187 14.22 23.29 13.34
C ASN A 187 14.33 22.11 14.33
N GLU A 188 13.76 22.20 15.54
CA GLU A 188 13.81 21.16 16.57
C GLU A 188 12.78 20.04 16.32
N ARG A 189 12.92 19.36 15.18
CA ARG A 189 11.92 18.41 14.63
C ARG A 189 11.45 17.35 15.63
N ASP A 190 12.36 16.71 16.34
CA ASP A 190 12.00 15.59 17.24
C ASP A 190 11.16 16.08 18.43
N ARG A 191 11.51 17.24 19.00
CA ARG A 191 10.76 17.85 20.11
C ARG A 191 9.41 18.40 19.66
N LEU A 192 9.34 18.96 18.44
CA LEU A 192 8.09 19.44 17.85
C LEU A 192 7.13 18.28 17.54
N GLU A 193 7.64 17.14 17.08
CA GLU A 193 6.83 15.94 16.86
C GLU A 193 6.25 15.40 18.18
N GLU A 194 7.05 15.36 19.25
CA GLU A 194 6.57 15.00 20.60
C GLU A 194 5.50 15.99 21.11
N ALA A 195 5.75 17.30 21.00
CA ALA A 195 4.80 18.34 21.36
C ALA A 195 3.48 18.22 20.56
N LYS A 196 3.58 17.87 19.27
CA LYS A 196 2.45 17.67 18.38
C LYS A 196 1.58 16.49 18.80
N GLN A 197 2.20 15.36 19.18
CA GLN A 197 1.44 14.20 19.66
C GLN A 197 0.68 14.50 20.95
N LEU A 198 1.29 15.24 21.88
CA LEU A 198 0.66 15.67 23.13
C LEU A 198 -0.52 16.63 22.88
N THR A 199 -0.30 17.68 22.09
CA THR A 199 -1.34 18.66 21.73
C THR A 199 -2.51 18.00 21.00
N TYR A 200 -2.25 17.18 19.98
CA TYR A 200 -3.30 16.59 19.15
C TYR A 200 -4.15 15.59 19.92
N LYS A 201 -3.53 14.65 20.65
CA LYS A 201 -4.26 13.61 21.36
C LYS A 201 -5.14 14.21 22.44
N LYS A 202 -4.59 15.10 23.27
CA LYS A 202 -5.36 15.70 24.37
C LYS A 202 -6.39 16.69 23.86
N GLY A 203 -6.04 17.53 22.88
CA GLY A 203 -6.96 18.48 22.27
C GLY A 203 -8.16 17.82 21.59
N PHE A 204 -7.99 16.63 21.02
CA PHE A 204 -9.10 15.92 20.38
C PHE A 204 -10.14 15.39 21.38
N TYR A 205 -9.70 14.74 22.47
CA TYR A 205 -10.60 14.09 23.42
C TYR A 205 -11.10 15.01 24.54
N GLU A 206 -10.28 15.96 24.99
CA GLU A 206 -10.58 16.81 26.16
C GLU A 206 -10.78 18.28 25.78
N GLY A 207 -10.47 18.67 24.55
CA GLY A 207 -10.57 20.06 24.12
C GLY A 207 -12.02 20.54 24.00
N ILE A 208 -12.29 21.75 24.50
CA ILE A 208 -13.59 22.42 24.45
C ILE A 208 -13.48 23.64 23.53
N MET A 209 -14.38 23.76 22.56
CA MET A 209 -14.43 24.88 21.63
C MET A 209 -14.79 26.19 22.37
N LEU A 210 -14.04 27.27 22.12
CA LEU A 210 -14.27 28.59 22.72
C LEU A 210 -14.99 29.57 21.79
N VAL A 211 -15.02 29.27 20.49
CA VAL A 211 -15.44 30.17 19.41
C VAL A 211 -16.32 29.45 18.39
N GLY A 212 -16.96 30.24 17.52
CA GLY A 212 -17.84 29.74 16.46
C GLY A 212 -19.18 29.21 16.97
N ASP A 213 -19.95 28.64 16.06
CA ASP A 213 -21.32 28.16 16.33
C ASP A 213 -21.36 26.95 17.27
N PHE A 214 -20.23 26.27 17.44
CA PHE A 214 -20.08 25.08 18.29
C PHE A 214 -19.36 25.34 19.60
N LYS A 215 -19.30 26.60 20.05
CA LYS A 215 -18.76 26.99 21.35
C LYS A 215 -19.35 26.15 22.49
N GLY A 216 -18.49 25.69 23.40
CA GLY A 216 -18.82 24.86 24.55
C GLY A 216 -18.91 23.36 24.26
N ARG A 217 -18.81 22.93 23.00
CA ARG A 217 -18.78 21.51 22.64
C ARG A 217 -17.36 20.93 22.69
N LEU A 218 -17.28 19.61 22.87
CA LEU A 218 -16.03 18.87 22.72
C LEU A 218 -15.54 18.92 21.26
N VAL A 219 -14.23 19.00 21.07
CA VAL A 219 -13.58 19.03 19.76
C VAL A 219 -13.94 17.81 18.91
N GLN A 220 -13.99 16.61 19.52
CA GLN A 220 -14.38 15.37 18.84
C GLN A 220 -15.74 15.48 18.14
N ASP A 221 -16.71 16.15 18.78
CA ASP A 221 -18.06 16.34 18.24
C ASP A 221 -18.11 17.52 17.24
N ALA A 222 -17.41 18.61 17.56
CA ALA A 222 -17.41 19.82 16.75
C ALA A 222 -16.69 19.65 15.41
N LYS A 223 -15.65 18.81 15.34
CA LYS A 223 -14.79 18.62 14.16
C LYS A 223 -15.57 18.36 12.86
N LYS A 224 -16.50 17.41 12.89
CA LYS A 224 -17.31 17.06 11.71
C LYS A 224 -18.36 18.12 11.37
N LEU A 225 -18.87 18.81 12.39
CA LEU A 225 -19.84 19.89 12.21
C LEU A 225 -19.20 21.12 11.55
N VAL A 226 -18.00 21.53 12.00
CA VAL A 226 -17.24 22.63 11.37
C VAL A 226 -16.84 22.26 9.94
N GLN A 227 -16.40 21.01 9.69
CA GLN A 227 -16.12 20.54 8.33
C GLN A 227 -17.34 20.74 7.41
N SER A 228 -18.51 20.31 7.87
CA SER A 228 -19.75 20.38 7.09
C SER A 228 -20.16 21.83 6.85
N GLN A 229 -20.12 22.68 7.89
CA GLN A 229 -20.37 24.12 7.80
C GLN A 229 -19.49 24.79 6.74
N MET A 230 -18.17 24.55 6.75
CA MET A 230 -17.26 25.16 5.78
C MET A 230 -17.53 24.70 4.35
N ILE A 231 -17.93 23.43 4.16
CA ILE A 231 -18.28 22.90 2.83
C ILE A 231 -19.59 23.51 2.33
N GLU A 232 -20.62 23.57 3.17
CA GLU A 232 -21.91 24.18 2.85
C GLU A 232 -21.77 25.66 2.48
N GLN A 233 -20.90 26.38 3.18
CA GLN A 233 -20.57 27.79 2.90
C GLN A 233 -19.62 27.97 1.71
N LYS A 234 -19.18 26.89 1.04
CA LYS A 234 -18.23 26.90 -0.08
C LYS A 234 -16.87 27.51 0.28
N GLU A 235 -16.49 27.42 1.55
CA GLU A 235 -15.21 27.88 2.09
C GLU A 235 -14.16 26.75 2.16
N ALA A 236 -14.60 25.49 2.05
CA ALA A 236 -13.77 24.31 1.97
C ALA A 236 -14.34 23.28 0.98
N VAL A 237 -13.49 22.34 0.58
CA VAL A 237 -13.82 21.20 -0.30
C VAL A 237 -13.18 19.94 0.26
N LEU A 238 -13.79 18.78 0.01
CA LEU A 238 -13.22 17.50 0.41
C LEU A 238 -12.10 17.12 -0.55
N TYR A 239 -10.90 16.85 -0.01
CA TYR A 239 -9.74 16.40 -0.77
C TYR A 239 -9.24 15.09 -0.17
N MET A 240 -9.21 14.04 -1.00
CA MET A 240 -8.75 12.72 -0.60
C MET A 240 -7.32 12.48 -1.10
N GLU A 241 -6.49 11.83 -0.30
CA GLU A 241 -5.11 11.54 -0.65
C GLU A 241 -4.67 10.19 -0.08
N PRO A 242 -3.81 9.42 -0.79
CA PRO A 242 -3.22 8.23 -0.21
C PRO A 242 -2.41 8.60 1.05
N GLU A 243 -2.67 7.93 2.18
CA GLU A 243 -1.99 8.21 3.46
C GLU A 243 -0.46 8.08 3.36
N LYS A 244 -0.01 7.19 2.46
CA LYS A 244 1.38 6.93 2.11
C LYS A 244 1.50 6.86 0.59
N THR A 245 2.71 7.01 0.07
CA THR A 245 2.98 6.77 -1.34
C THR A 245 2.67 5.31 -1.70
N ILE A 246 1.69 5.12 -2.58
CA ILE A 246 1.31 3.83 -3.15
C ILE A 246 1.82 3.79 -4.59
N ILE A 247 2.53 2.70 -4.94
CA ILE A 247 3.05 2.47 -6.29
C ILE A 247 2.31 1.26 -6.87
N SER A 248 1.77 1.43 -8.08
CA SER A 248 1.08 0.36 -8.82
C SER A 248 2.08 -0.68 -9.35
N ARG A 249 1.55 -1.78 -9.91
CA ARG A 249 2.40 -2.77 -10.60
C ARG A 249 3.04 -2.22 -11.88
N SER A 250 2.45 -1.21 -12.52
CA SER A 250 3.04 -0.54 -13.70
C SER A 250 4.19 0.42 -13.32
N GLY A 251 4.38 0.70 -12.04
CA GLY A 251 5.36 1.68 -11.55
C GLY A 251 4.79 3.08 -11.37
N ASP A 252 3.51 3.29 -11.66
CA ASP A 252 2.84 4.58 -11.48
C ASP A 252 2.57 4.87 -10.01
N ARG A 253 2.64 6.15 -9.65
CA ARG A 253 2.25 6.61 -8.31
C ARG A 253 0.73 6.75 -8.27
N CYS A 254 0.06 5.97 -7.42
CA CYS A 254 -1.39 6.01 -7.30
C CYS A 254 -1.88 7.32 -6.67
N VAL A 255 -3.08 7.70 -7.06
CA VAL A 255 -3.90 8.81 -6.54
C VAL A 255 -5.20 8.24 -5.99
N VAL A 256 -5.98 9.04 -5.26
CA VAL A 256 -7.37 8.69 -4.93
C VAL A 256 -8.26 9.27 -6.01
N ALA A 257 -9.06 8.43 -6.65
CA ALA A 257 -10.02 8.83 -7.67
C ALA A 257 -11.44 8.68 -7.13
N LEU A 258 -12.32 9.63 -7.46
CA LEU A 258 -13.76 9.50 -7.33
C LEU A 258 -14.29 9.07 -8.70
N CYS A 259 -14.64 7.80 -8.83
CA CYS A 259 -15.04 7.21 -10.11
C CYS A 259 -16.18 6.22 -9.94
N ASP A 260 -16.92 6.01 -11.03
CA ASP A 260 -17.98 5.01 -11.08
C ASP A 260 -17.38 3.60 -11.06
N GLN A 261 -17.86 2.79 -10.12
CA GLN A 261 -17.22 1.54 -9.76
C GLN A 261 -18.23 0.59 -9.12
N TRP A 262 -18.32 -0.64 -9.62
CA TRP A 262 -19.04 -1.70 -8.90
C TRP A 262 -18.22 -2.11 -7.68
N TYR A 263 -18.89 -2.31 -6.54
CA TYR A 263 -18.25 -2.65 -5.28
C TYR A 263 -19.03 -3.73 -4.51
N LEU A 264 -18.32 -4.41 -3.62
CA LEU A 264 -18.91 -5.29 -2.62
C LEU A 264 -19.10 -4.50 -1.33
N ASP A 265 -20.34 -4.45 -0.83
CA ASP A 265 -20.69 -3.68 0.36
C ASP A 265 -20.39 -4.44 1.65
N TYR A 266 -19.11 -4.64 1.96
CA TYR A 266 -18.72 -5.20 3.26
C TYR A 266 -18.93 -4.23 4.43
N GLY A 267 -19.37 -3.00 4.15
CA GLY A 267 -19.78 -2.02 5.15
C GLY A 267 -21.15 -2.31 5.76
N ASP A 268 -21.99 -3.07 5.06
CA ASP A 268 -23.34 -3.43 5.51
C ASP A 268 -23.34 -4.05 6.92
N PRO A 269 -24.09 -3.47 7.88
CA PRO A 269 -24.10 -3.95 9.26
C PRO A 269 -24.60 -5.39 9.41
N GLU A 270 -25.57 -5.83 8.61
CA GLU A 270 -26.14 -7.18 8.72
C GLU A 270 -25.11 -8.22 8.25
N TRP A 271 -24.51 -7.99 7.09
CA TRP A 271 -23.50 -8.87 6.50
C TRP A 271 -22.24 -8.94 7.37
N LYS A 272 -21.77 -7.79 7.87
CA LYS A 272 -20.66 -7.71 8.82
C LYS A 272 -20.94 -8.50 10.10
N ASN A 273 -22.16 -8.44 10.62
CA ASN A 273 -22.53 -9.23 11.80
C ASN A 273 -22.55 -10.73 11.51
N LYS A 274 -23.07 -11.17 10.34
CA LYS A 274 -22.97 -12.58 9.91
C LYS A 274 -21.52 -13.05 9.85
N ALA A 275 -20.61 -12.23 9.29
CA ALA A 275 -19.18 -12.54 9.26
C ALA A 275 -18.56 -12.60 10.68
N ARG A 276 -18.94 -11.71 11.60
CA ARG A 276 -18.50 -11.76 13.01
C ARG A 276 -18.95 -13.04 13.71
N GLU A 277 -20.20 -13.46 13.54
CA GLU A 277 -20.70 -14.72 14.12
C GLU A 277 -19.98 -15.93 13.53
N ALA A 278 -19.68 -15.92 12.22
CA ALA A 278 -18.86 -16.95 11.61
C ALA A 278 -17.42 -16.96 12.17
N LEU A 279 -16.79 -15.80 12.39
CA LEU A 279 -15.47 -15.70 13.01
C LEU A 279 -15.42 -16.28 14.42
N LYS A 280 -16.50 -16.17 15.22
CA LYS A 280 -16.55 -16.77 16.57
C LYS A 280 -16.43 -18.29 16.53
N ARG A 281 -17.00 -18.93 15.49
CA ARG A 281 -16.93 -20.38 15.28
C ARG A 281 -15.63 -20.82 14.60
N LEU A 282 -14.97 -19.90 13.91
CA LEU A 282 -13.73 -20.14 13.20
C LEU A 282 -12.56 -20.44 14.16
N ASN A 283 -11.80 -21.50 13.91
CA ASN A 283 -10.56 -21.76 14.65
C ASN A 283 -9.36 -21.07 13.98
N THR A 284 -8.85 -20.01 14.61
CA THR A 284 -7.72 -19.23 14.10
C THR A 284 -6.34 -19.68 14.60
N TYR A 285 -6.26 -20.69 15.49
CA TYR A 285 -5.08 -21.21 16.23
C TYR A 285 -4.26 -20.23 17.05
N ALA A 286 -4.27 -18.95 16.70
CA ALA A 286 -3.58 -17.88 17.38
C ALA A 286 -4.55 -16.72 17.60
N GLU A 287 -4.50 -16.16 18.81
CA GLU A 287 -5.25 -14.97 19.19
C GLU A 287 -4.85 -13.75 18.36
N GLU A 288 -3.58 -13.66 17.92
CA GLU A 288 -3.12 -12.59 17.03
C GLU A 288 -3.86 -12.61 15.69
N SER A 289 -4.05 -13.80 15.10
CA SER A 289 -4.82 -13.95 13.86
C SER A 289 -6.28 -13.54 14.05
N ARG A 290 -6.90 -13.94 15.16
CA ARG A 290 -8.28 -13.56 15.50
C ARG A 290 -8.43 -12.05 15.61
N ARG A 291 -7.54 -11.38 16.34
CA ARG A 291 -7.53 -9.92 16.49
C ARG A 291 -7.35 -9.20 15.15
N ASN A 292 -6.55 -9.75 14.24
CA ASN A 292 -6.38 -9.18 12.90
C ASN A 292 -7.67 -9.30 12.06
N PHE A 293 -8.41 -10.41 12.18
CA PHE A 293 -9.74 -10.53 11.57
C PHE A 293 -10.73 -9.54 12.18
N GLU A 294 -10.82 -9.47 13.52
CA GLU A 294 -11.72 -8.53 14.22
C GLU A 294 -11.45 -7.08 13.81
N ALA A 295 -10.17 -6.67 13.85
CA ALA A 295 -9.77 -5.35 13.39
C ALA A 295 -10.19 -5.11 11.93
N THR A 296 -9.98 -6.10 11.05
CA THR A 296 -10.37 -6.00 9.64
C THR A 296 -11.89 -5.89 9.46
N LEU A 297 -12.68 -6.71 10.14
CA LEU A 297 -14.14 -6.62 10.08
C LEU A 297 -14.64 -5.25 10.53
N ASP A 298 -13.99 -4.63 11.52
CA ASP A 298 -14.38 -3.32 12.03
C ASP A 298 -14.09 -2.19 11.04
N TRP A 299 -12.89 -2.15 10.43
CA TRP A 299 -12.51 -1.07 9.50
C TRP A 299 -12.94 -1.31 8.05
N LEU A 300 -13.28 -2.54 7.66
CA LEU A 300 -13.65 -2.85 6.28
C LEU A 300 -15.02 -2.23 5.94
N HIS A 301 -15.07 -1.61 4.76
CA HIS A 301 -16.23 -0.96 4.17
C HIS A 301 -16.39 -1.45 2.72
N GLU A 302 -16.82 -0.58 1.80
CA GLU A 302 -16.97 -0.90 0.39
C GLU A 302 -15.62 -1.31 -0.24
N HIS A 303 -15.61 -2.43 -0.98
CA HIS A 303 -14.45 -2.88 -1.74
C HIS A 303 -14.73 -2.84 -3.24
N ALA A 304 -14.02 -1.99 -3.97
CA ALA A 304 -14.10 -1.87 -5.42
C ALA A 304 -13.72 -3.19 -6.13
N CYS A 305 -14.72 -3.92 -6.63
CA CYS A 305 -14.58 -5.28 -7.14
C CYS A 305 -14.47 -5.38 -8.66
N SER A 306 -14.55 -4.26 -9.39
CA SER A 306 -14.52 -4.25 -10.85
C SER A 306 -13.33 -3.47 -11.44
N ARG A 307 -12.88 -3.82 -12.64
CA ARG A 307 -11.73 -3.21 -13.34
C ARG A 307 -12.05 -3.06 -14.82
N SER A 308 -11.52 -2.02 -15.46
CA SER A 308 -11.63 -1.80 -16.90
C SER A 308 -10.49 -2.42 -17.72
N TYR A 309 -9.44 -2.93 -17.05
CA TYR A 309 -8.25 -3.50 -17.70
C TYR A 309 -7.70 -4.68 -16.91
N GLY A 310 -7.27 -5.72 -17.62
CA GLY A 310 -6.65 -6.92 -17.05
C GLY A 310 -7.18 -8.20 -17.66
N LEU A 311 -6.88 -9.33 -17.01
CA LEU A 311 -7.50 -10.63 -17.26
C LEU A 311 -8.46 -10.93 -16.13
N GLY A 312 -9.52 -11.70 -16.43
CA GLY A 312 -10.52 -12.12 -15.45
C GLY A 312 -11.84 -12.43 -16.12
N THR A 313 -12.87 -12.62 -15.29
CA THR A 313 -14.25 -12.84 -15.73
C THR A 313 -14.97 -11.51 -15.83
N LYS A 314 -15.75 -11.29 -16.90
CA LYS A 314 -16.58 -10.10 -17.04
C LYS A 314 -17.75 -10.12 -16.05
N LEU A 315 -18.18 -8.96 -15.58
CA LEU A 315 -19.46 -8.85 -14.87
C LEU A 315 -20.61 -9.22 -15.81
N PRO A 316 -21.53 -10.14 -15.43
CA PRO A 316 -22.50 -10.69 -16.37
C PRO A 316 -23.63 -9.73 -16.75
N TRP A 317 -23.83 -8.64 -16.00
CA TRP A 317 -24.80 -7.58 -16.33
C TRP A 317 -24.15 -6.30 -16.85
N ASP A 318 -22.81 -6.20 -16.83
CA ASP A 318 -22.08 -5.02 -17.25
C ASP A 318 -20.68 -5.40 -17.78
N GLU A 319 -20.67 -5.94 -19.00
CA GLU A 319 -19.51 -6.58 -19.61
C GLU A 319 -18.31 -5.65 -19.91
N GLN A 320 -18.47 -4.33 -19.75
CA GLN A 320 -17.36 -3.38 -19.84
C GLN A 320 -16.35 -3.56 -18.68
N TYR A 321 -16.79 -4.19 -17.58
CA TYR A 321 -15.97 -4.42 -16.41
C TYR A 321 -15.60 -5.90 -16.23
N LEU A 322 -14.36 -6.12 -15.79
CA LEU A 322 -13.86 -7.39 -15.29
C LEU A 322 -13.94 -7.43 -13.76
N ILE A 323 -14.18 -8.59 -13.18
CA ILE A 323 -14.08 -8.84 -11.74
C ILE A 323 -12.60 -8.86 -11.36
N GLU A 324 -12.24 -8.17 -10.28
CA GLU A 324 -10.86 -8.11 -9.80
C GLU A 324 -10.46 -9.35 -8.99
N SER A 325 -9.16 -9.63 -8.96
CA SER A 325 -8.58 -10.88 -8.45
C SER A 325 -8.88 -11.25 -6.99
N LEU A 326 -9.17 -10.30 -6.10
CA LEU A 326 -9.54 -10.60 -4.70
C LEU A 326 -11.04 -10.83 -4.53
N SER A 327 -11.84 -10.59 -5.57
CA SER A 327 -13.31 -10.71 -5.55
C SER A 327 -13.79 -12.00 -6.21
N ASP A 328 -13.12 -12.47 -7.27
CA ASP A 328 -13.41 -13.76 -7.91
C ASP A 328 -12.75 -14.97 -7.21
N SER A 329 -11.96 -14.73 -6.17
CA SER A 329 -11.18 -15.75 -5.46
C SER A 329 -11.72 -16.11 -4.07
N THR A 330 -12.99 -15.85 -3.78
CA THR A 330 -13.54 -15.93 -2.42
C THR A 330 -14.29 -17.23 -2.10
N VAL A 331 -14.92 -17.88 -3.09
CA VAL A 331 -15.71 -19.12 -2.92
C VAL A 331 -15.32 -20.24 -3.89
N TYR A 332 -14.21 -20.07 -4.61
CA TYR A 332 -13.77 -21.00 -5.65
C TYR A 332 -13.42 -22.42 -5.12
N MET A 333 -13.33 -22.59 -3.81
CA MET A 333 -13.15 -23.90 -3.16
C MET A 333 -14.35 -24.82 -3.43
N ALA A 334 -15.56 -24.27 -3.53
CA ALA A 334 -16.75 -25.03 -3.94
C ALA A 334 -16.56 -25.61 -5.35
N TYR A 335 -15.96 -24.86 -6.26
CA TYR A 335 -15.67 -25.31 -7.61
C TYR A 335 -14.67 -26.47 -7.64
N TYR A 336 -13.73 -26.56 -6.70
CA TYR A 336 -12.78 -27.69 -6.64
C TYR A 336 -13.46 -29.05 -6.49
N THR A 337 -14.58 -29.11 -5.76
CA THR A 337 -15.32 -30.36 -5.52
C THR A 337 -15.85 -30.99 -6.81
N VAL A 338 -16.15 -30.16 -7.82
CA VAL A 338 -16.77 -30.58 -9.08
C VAL A 338 -15.84 -30.42 -10.29
N ALA A 339 -14.72 -29.71 -10.16
CA ALA A 339 -13.80 -29.40 -11.26
C ALA A 339 -13.32 -30.65 -12.00
N TYR A 340 -13.06 -31.76 -11.30
CA TYR A 340 -12.57 -32.99 -11.91
C TYR A 340 -13.62 -33.68 -12.79
N LEU A 341 -14.92 -33.47 -12.52
CA LEU A 341 -16.04 -34.00 -13.30
C LEU A 341 -16.38 -33.10 -14.50
N LEU A 342 -16.19 -31.79 -14.35
CA LEU A 342 -16.47 -30.79 -15.38
C LEU A 342 -15.33 -30.60 -16.38
N GLN A 343 -14.07 -30.57 -15.92
CA GLN A 343 -12.89 -30.27 -16.74
C GLN A 343 -11.97 -31.48 -16.95
N GLY A 344 -12.06 -32.53 -16.13
CA GLY A 344 -11.25 -33.74 -16.28
C GLY A 344 -9.73 -33.55 -16.15
N GLY A 345 -9.27 -32.42 -15.61
CA GLY A 345 -7.85 -32.07 -15.50
C GLY A 345 -7.30 -31.22 -16.64
N VAL A 346 -8.14 -30.83 -17.62
CA VAL A 346 -7.80 -29.83 -18.65
C VAL A 346 -7.85 -28.44 -18.02
N LEU A 347 -6.69 -27.78 -17.90
CA LEU A 347 -6.53 -26.56 -17.10
C LEU A 347 -7.29 -25.34 -17.65
N ASP A 348 -7.46 -25.24 -18.96
CA ASP A 348 -8.18 -24.14 -19.61
C ASP A 348 -9.66 -24.48 -19.88
N GLY A 349 -10.11 -25.66 -19.47
CA GLY A 349 -11.48 -26.13 -19.70
C GLY A 349 -11.87 -26.27 -21.18
N SER A 350 -10.90 -26.31 -22.10
CA SER A 350 -11.16 -26.35 -23.56
C SER A 350 -11.85 -27.62 -24.04
N VAL A 351 -11.81 -28.70 -23.25
CA VAL A 351 -12.45 -29.98 -23.55
C VAL A 351 -13.39 -30.34 -22.39
N PRO A 352 -14.64 -30.76 -22.67
CA PRO A 352 -15.54 -31.25 -21.63
C PRO A 352 -14.94 -32.43 -20.86
N GLY A 353 -15.13 -32.41 -19.55
CA GLY A 353 -14.66 -33.46 -18.64
C GLY A 353 -15.50 -34.74 -18.71
N PRO A 354 -15.31 -35.66 -17.74
CA PRO A 354 -15.92 -36.99 -17.74
C PRO A 354 -17.45 -37.01 -17.83
N LEU A 355 -18.14 -35.97 -17.35
CA LEU A 355 -19.60 -35.87 -17.45
C LEU A 355 -20.10 -35.29 -18.78
N ASN A 356 -19.19 -34.84 -19.66
CA ASN A 356 -19.50 -34.25 -20.96
C ASN A 356 -20.51 -33.09 -20.88
N ILE A 357 -20.43 -32.30 -19.82
CA ILE A 357 -21.25 -31.09 -19.61
C ILE A 357 -20.49 -29.91 -20.21
N LYS A 358 -21.13 -29.14 -21.10
CA LYS A 358 -20.54 -27.97 -21.74
C LYS A 358 -20.64 -26.73 -20.83
N PRO A 359 -19.71 -25.75 -20.95
CA PRO A 359 -19.76 -24.53 -20.16
C PRO A 359 -21.09 -23.77 -20.24
N GLU A 360 -21.71 -23.71 -21.42
CA GLU A 360 -22.96 -22.97 -21.64
C GLU A 360 -24.18 -23.63 -20.97
N GLN A 361 -24.09 -24.91 -20.60
CA GLN A 361 -25.15 -25.63 -19.90
C GLN A 361 -25.15 -25.35 -18.39
N MET A 362 -24.07 -24.77 -17.84
CA MET A 362 -23.92 -24.46 -16.43
C MET A 362 -24.56 -23.11 -16.09
N THR A 363 -25.90 -23.06 -16.18
CA THR A 363 -26.69 -21.87 -15.82
C THR A 363 -26.72 -21.64 -14.30
N ARG A 364 -27.24 -20.48 -13.88
CA ARG A 364 -27.44 -20.16 -12.46
C ARG A 364 -28.23 -21.25 -11.75
N GLU A 365 -29.34 -21.71 -12.33
CA GLU A 365 -30.22 -22.72 -11.73
C GLU A 365 -29.52 -24.07 -11.58
N VAL A 366 -28.61 -24.41 -12.50
CA VAL A 366 -27.76 -25.61 -12.41
C VAL A 366 -26.78 -25.50 -11.25
N TRP A 367 -26.11 -24.34 -11.10
CA TRP A 367 -25.22 -24.10 -9.97
C TRP A 367 -25.97 -24.09 -8.63
N ASP A 368 -27.12 -23.43 -8.57
CA ASP A 368 -27.99 -23.39 -7.40
C ASP A 368 -28.37 -24.81 -6.97
N TYR A 369 -28.75 -25.68 -7.92
CA TYR A 369 -29.06 -27.08 -7.65
C TYR A 369 -27.86 -27.90 -7.14
N ILE A 370 -26.63 -27.59 -7.57
CA ILE A 370 -25.45 -28.31 -7.10
C ILE A 370 -25.08 -27.88 -5.68
N PHE A 371 -25.17 -26.58 -5.38
CA PHE A 371 -24.56 -25.99 -4.18
C PHE A 371 -25.54 -25.65 -3.05
N PHE A 372 -26.86 -25.60 -3.29
CA PHE A 372 -27.83 -25.28 -2.26
C PHE A 372 -28.74 -26.46 -1.92
N ASN A 373 -28.89 -26.74 -0.63
CA ASN A 373 -29.68 -27.85 -0.13
C ASN A 373 -31.14 -27.83 -0.62
N ASN A 374 -31.75 -26.64 -0.67
CA ASN A 374 -33.17 -26.48 -0.97
C ASN A 374 -33.46 -25.98 -2.39
N ALA A 375 -32.46 -25.97 -3.28
CA ALA A 375 -32.67 -25.51 -4.66
C ALA A 375 -33.57 -26.49 -5.44
N PRO A 376 -34.55 -25.96 -6.21
CA PRO A 376 -35.40 -26.79 -7.05
C PRO A 376 -34.59 -27.44 -8.17
N LYS A 377 -35.09 -28.56 -8.68
CA LYS A 377 -34.51 -29.19 -9.88
C LYS A 377 -34.53 -28.22 -11.06
N PRO A 378 -33.40 -28.00 -11.76
CA PRO A 378 -33.33 -27.05 -12.86
C PRO A 378 -33.95 -27.64 -14.13
N THR A 379 -34.40 -26.75 -15.03
CA THR A 379 -34.77 -27.13 -16.40
C THR A 379 -33.48 -27.13 -17.24
N THR A 380 -32.99 -28.31 -17.60
CA THR A 380 -31.73 -28.49 -18.33
C THR A 380 -31.72 -29.82 -19.09
N ASP A 381 -30.88 -29.91 -20.12
CA ASP A 381 -30.59 -31.10 -20.90
C ASP A 381 -29.47 -31.97 -20.28
N ILE A 382 -28.84 -31.53 -19.19
CA ILE A 382 -27.87 -32.32 -18.43
C ILE A 382 -28.60 -33.53 -17.78
N PRO A 383 -28.07 -34.77 -17.92
CA PRO A 383 -28.64 -35.94 -17.26
C PRO A 383 -28.73 -35.76 -15.74
N MET A 384 -29.87 -36.14 -15.17
CA MET A 384 -30.12 -36.00 -13.72
C MET A 384 -29.09 -36.77 -12.88
N GLU A 385 -28.60 -37.92 -13.36
CA GLU A 385 -27.55 -38.67 -12.69
C GLU A 385 -26.24 -37.86 -12.56
N SER A 386 -25.86 -37.13 -13.62
CA SER A 386 -24.67 -36.27 -13.63
C SER A 386 -24.80 -35.10 -12.63
N LEU A 387 -25.95 -34.43 -12.59
CA LEU A 387 -26.22 -33.36 -11.63
C LEU A 387 -26.25 -33.87 -10.18
N THR A 388 -26.88 -35.01 -9.93
CA THR A 388 -26.89 -35.65 -8.62
C THR A 388 -25.47 -36.00 -8.17
N LYS A 389 -24.62 -36.48 -9.07
CA LYS A 389 -23.21 -36.76 -8.77
C LYS A 389 -22.43 -35.50 -8.40
N LEU A 390 -22.57 -34.41 -9.17
CA LEU A 390 -21.93 -33.12 -8.87
C LEU A 390 -22.35 -32.60 -7.49
N ARG A 391 -23.66 -32.66 -7.22
CA ARG A 391 -24.24 -32.27 -5.94
C ARG A 391 -23.70 -33.12 -4.78
N GLN A 392 -23.62 -34.45 -4.97
CA GLN A 392 -23.06 -35.37 -3.97
C GLN A 392 -21.58 -35.05 -3.65
N GLU A 393 -20.76 -34.76 -4.66
CA GLU A 393 -19.36 -34.38 -4.44
C GLU A 393 -19.25 -33.11 -3.60
N PHE A 394 -20.03 -32.07 -3.92
CA PHE A 394 -20.02 -30.84 -3.14
C PHE A 394 -20.42 -31.11 -1.67
N HIS A 395 -21.56 -31.73 -1.43
CA HIS A 395 -22.04 -31.97 -0.06
C HIS A 395 -21.21 -32.99 0.73
N TYR A 396 -20.40 -33.80 0.05
CA TYR A 396 -19.44 -34.68 0.71
C TYR A 396 -18.18 -33.92 1.15
N TRP A 397 -17.64 -33.05 0.29
CA TRP A 397 -16.37 -32.37 0.53
C TRP A 397 -16.48 -31.04 1.26
N TYR A 398 -17.64 -30.38 1.20
CA TYR A 398 -17.89 -29.15 1.94
C TYR A 398 -18.42 -29.45 3.35
N PRO A 399 -18.05 -28.65 4.36
CA PRO A 399 -17.39 -27.36 4.29
C PRO A 399 -15.86 -27.41 4.05
N VAL A 400 -15.24 -26.24 3.80
CA VAL A 400 -13.77 -26.15 3.73
C VAL A 400 -13.19 -26.47 5.10
N ASP A 401 -12.59 -27.65 5.20
CA ASP A 401 -11.96 -28.11 6.43
C ASP A 401 -10.75 -27.30 6.81
N VAL A 402 -9.85 -26.88 5.90
CA VAL A 402 -8.59 -26.18 6.17
C VAL A 402 -8.25 -25.19 5.06
N ARG A 403 -7.86 -23.96 5.43
CA ARG A 403 -7.41 -22.92 4.49
C ARG A 403 -6.11 -22.26 4.92
N VAL A 404 -4.98 -22.83 4.51
CA VAL A 404 -3.65 -22.30 4.82
C VAL A 404 -3.29 -21.11 3.93
N SER A 405 -2.78 -20.04 4.54
CA SER A 405 -2.38 -18.83 3.83
C SER A 405 -1.34 -18.00 4.60
N GLY A 406 -0.71 -17.04 3.93
CA GLY A 406 0.13 -16.02 4.57
C GLY A 406 -0.71 -14.99 5.33
N LYS A 407 -0.12 -14.40 6.38
CA LYS A 407 -0.77 -13.39 7.23
C LYS A 407 -1.20 -12.13 6.47
N ASP A 408 -0.55 -11.85 5.34
CA ASP A 408 -0.86 -10.74 4.43
C ASP A 408 -2.24 -10.86 3.77
N LEU A 409 -2.83 -12.05 3.74
CA LEU A 409 -4.17 -12.28 3.20
C LEU A 409 -5.30 -12.18 4.24
N ILE A 410 -4.99 -12.06 5.54
CA ILE A 410 -6.00 -11.81 6.58
C ILE A 410 -6.80 -10.53 6.30
N PRO A 411 -6.16 -9.35 6.11
CA PRO A 411 -6.89 -8.09 5.96
C PRO A 411 -7.60 -7.90 4.61
N ASN A 412 -7.63 -8.94 3.76
CA ASN A 412 -8.27 -8.90 2.44
C ASN A 412 -8.92 -10.25 2.10
N HIS A 413 -8.33 -11.08 1.23
CA HIS A 413 -8.88 -12.33 0.70
C HIS A 413 -9.53 -13.22 1.76
N LEU A 414 -8.89 -13.44 2.92
CA LEU A 414 -9.45 -14.37 3.93
C LEU A 414 -10.65 -13.77 4.67
N THR A 415 -10.66 -12.45 4.86
CA THR A 415 -11.85 -11.76 5.36
C THR A 415 -12.95 -11.78 4.30
N TYR A 416 -12.62 -11.57 3.02
CA TYR A 416 -13.58 -11.62 1.91
C TYR A 416 -14.15 -13.03 1.73
N PHE A 417 -13.32 -14.06 1.87
CA PHE A 417 -13.72 -15.46 1.92
C PHE A 417 -14.81 -15.68 2.97
N LEU A 418 -14.61 -15.16 4.19
CA LEU A 418 -15.60 -15.26 5.27
C LEU A 418 -16.92 -14.56 4.91
N TYR A 419 -16.84 -13.32 4.43
CA TYR A 419 -18.02 -12.56 3.98
C TYR A 419 -18.80 -13.31 2.90
N ASN A 420 -18.14 -13.70 1.81
CA ASN A 420 -18.82 -14.31 0.66
C ASN A 420 -19.40 -15.68 0.99
N HIS A 421 -18.74 -16.49 1.83
CA HIS A 421 -19.35 -17.74 2.30
C HIS A 421 -20.62 -17.49 3.11
N CYS A 422 -20.59 -16.49 4.01
CA CYS A 422 -21.78 -16.11 4.77
C CYS A 422 -22.90 -15.55 3.88
N ALA A 423 -22.58 -14.92 2.75
CA ALA A 423 -23.57 -14.38 1.82
C ALA A 423 -24.19 -15.45 0.92
N VAL A 424 -23.40 -16.42 0.47
CA VAL A 424 -23.84 -17.45 -0.48
C VAL A 424 -24.64 -18.54 0.22
N TRP A 425 -24.22 -19.02 1.40
CA TRP A 425 -24.87 -20.12 2.12
C TRP A 425 -25.54 -19.66 3.43
N GLN A 426 -26.45 -18.68 3.35
CA GLN A 426 -27.07 -18.03 4.52
C GLN A 426 -27.96 -18.96 5.36
N ASP A 427 -28.68 -19.88 4.71
CA ASP A 427 -29.72 -20.71 5.34
C ASP A 427 -29.23 -22.09 5.76
N GLU A 428 -27.93 -22.38 5.63
CA GLU A 428 -27.37 -23.70 5.92
C GLU A 428 -26.69 -23.69 7.30
N SER A 429 -27.35 -24.29 8.30
CA SER A 429 -26.82 -24.40 9.68
C SER A 429 -25.47 -25.11 9.76
N GLU A 430 -25.14 -25.89 8.74
CA GLU A 430 -23.89 -26.65 8.59
C GLU A 430 -22.81 -25.93 7.78
N SER A 431 -22.98 -24.65 7.43
CA SER A 431 -21.93 -23.83 6.78
C SER A 431 -20.80 -23.51 7.77
N GLN A 432 -20.16 -24.54 8.32
CA GLN A 432 -19.06 -24.44 9.26
C GLN A 432 -17.81 -24.10 8.46
N ILE A 433 -17.57 -22.82 8.23
CA ILE A 433 -16.27 -22.36 7.73
C ILE A 433 -15.23 -22.71 8.81
N VAL A 434 -14.49 -23.79 8.61
CA VAL A 434 -13.33 -24.14 9.45
C VAL A 434 -12.07 -23.72 8.68
N ALA A 435 -11.80 -22.42 8.58
CA ALA A 435 -10.52 -21.96 8.05
C ALA A 435 -9.44 -21.93 9.15
N TRP A 436 -8.54 -22.91 9.08
CA TRP A 436 -7.39 -23.08 9.97
C TRP A 436 -6.19 -22.22 9.58
N PHE A 437 -5.40 -21.82 10.58
CA PHE A 437 -4.13 -21.12 10.45
C PHE A 437 -3.03 -21.87 11.19
N ASP A 438 -2.00 -22.35 10.48
CA ASP A 438 -0.72 -22.57 11.14
C ASP A 438 0.15 -21.32 10.91
N ILE A 439 0.24 -20.48 11.93
CA ILE A 439 1.45 -19.66 12.05
C ILE A 439 2.51 -20.67 12.44
N GLN A 440 3.49 -20.93 11.58
CA GLN A 440 4.74 -21.53 12.04
C GLN A 440 5.36 -20.63 13.12
N THR A 441 4.87 -20.71 14.35
CA THR A 441 5.59 -20.33 15.55
C THR A 441 6.54 -21.48 15.77
N ILE A 442 7.69 -21.41 15.10
CA ILE A 442 8.86 -22.19 15.48
C ILE A 442 9.04 -21.94 16.99
N PRO A 443 9.13 -22.98 17.84
CA PRO A 443 9.26 -22.81 19.27
C PRO A 443 10.43 -21.87 19.56
N LYS A 444 10.18 -20.86 20.39
CA LYS A 444 11.19 -19.90 20.85
C LYS A 444 12.26 -20.67 21.63
N THR A 445 13.35 -21.05 20.97
CA THR A 445 14.59 -21.34 21.66
C THR A 445 15.28 -20.01 21.98
N GLU A 446 15.38 -19.75 23.28
CA GLU A 446 16.20 -18.82 24.04
C GLU A 446 16.95 -17.68 23.30
N GLU A 447 16.66 -16.47 23.80
CA GLU A 447 17.45 -15.23 23.81
C GLU A 447 18.38 -14.94 22.62
N HIS A 448 17.96 -14.06 21.71
CA HIS A 448 18.87 -13.09 21.09
C HIS A 448 18.14 -11.82 20.60
N ASP A 449 18.50 -10.70 21.22
CA ASP A 449 18.56 -9.28 20.79
C ASP A 449 17.42 -8.66 19.95
N GLN A 450 16.84 -7.57 20.48
CA GLN A 450 15.67 -6.83 19.99
C GLN A 450 16.02 -5.75 18.95
N SER A 451 16.58 -6.12 17.80
CA SER A 451 16.58 -5.21 16.64
C SER A 451 16.38 -5.94 15.30
N LYS A 452 15.10 -6.04 14.91
CA LYS A 452 14.52 -6.78 13.77
C LYS A 452 14.59 -8.31 13.93
N PRO A 453 13.44 -9.03 13.90
CA PRO A 453 13.50 -10.48 13.89
C PRO A 453 14.23 -10.91 12.60
N PRO A 454 15.35 -11.65 12.69
CA PRO A 454 15.98 -12.18 11.50
C PRO A 454 14.97 -13.08 10.81
N LEU A 455 14.76 -12.88 9.50
CA LEU A 455 13.96 -13.81 8.69
C LEU A 455 14.40 -15.23 9.02
N HIS A 456 13.47 -16.04 9.56
CA HIS A 456 13.75 -17.44 9.84
C HIS A 456 14.24 -18.10 8.57
N LYS A 457 15.37 -18.83 8.65
CA LYS A 457 15.87 -19.57 7.50
C LYS A 457 14.89 -20.69 7.24
N LEU A 458 14.23 -20.64 6.08
CA LEU A 458 13.44 -21.77 5.58
C LEU A 458 14.28 -23.06 5.68
N PRO A 459 13.67 -24.20 6.04
CA PRO A 459 14.36 -25.49 6.04
C PRO A 459 15.02 -25.73 4.67
N LEU A 460 16.17 -26.40 4.68
CA LEU A 460 16.96 -26.62 3.46
C LEU A 460 16.11 -27.32 2.41
N GLN A 461 15.79 -26.61 1.33
CA GLN A 461 14.98 -27.17 0.24
C GLN A 461 15.75 -28.27 -0.49
N PHE A 462 15.07 -29.37 -0.79
CA PHE A 462 15.58 -30.38 -1.71
C PHE A 462 15.61 -29.83 -3.13
N ASP A 463 16.71 -30.06 -3.84
CA ASP A 463 16.90 -29.64 -5.22
C ASP A 463 16.37 -30.73 -6.16
N TRP A 464 15.36 -30.39 -6.94
CA TRP A 464 14.74 -31.30 -7.91
C TRP A 464 15.44 -31.18 -9.26
N SER A 465 15.99 -32.30 -9.72
CA SER A 465 16.55 -32.52 -11.06
C SER A 465 15.69 -33.51 -11.85
N GLU A 466 15.95 -33.69 -13.15
CA GLU A 466 15.19 -34.59 -14.04
C GLU A 466 15.02 -36.02 -13.47
N ASN A 467 16.06 -36.57 -12.82
CA ASN A 467 16.01 -37.91 -12.23
C ASN A 467 15.45 -37.96 -10.80
N SER A 468 15.10 -36.82 -10.21
CA SER A 468 14.65 -36.73 -8.81
C SER A 468 13.35 -37.48 -8.56
N LYS A 469 12.41 -37.45 -9.51
CA LYS A 469 11.15 -38.22 -9.43
C LYS A 469 11.42 -39.72 -9.32
N THR A 470 12.30 -40.24 -10.18
CA THR A 470 12.64 -41.67 -10.21
C THR A 470 13.40 -42.09 -8.96
N ASN A 471 14.35 -41.27 -8.51
CA ASN A 471 15.13 -41.54 -7.30
C ASN A 471 14.27 -41.47 -6.03
N PHE A 472 13.34 -40.51 -5.95
CA PHE A 472 12.40 -40.39 -4.84
C PHE A 472 11.45 -41.58 -4.79
N ARG A 473 10.93 -42.03 -5.94
CA ARG A 473 10.13 -43.26 -6.02
C ARG A 473 10.92 -44.51 -5.60
N LYS A 474 12.19 -44.63 -6.02
CA LYS A 474 13.07 -45.71 -5.55
C LYS A 474 13.31 -45.66 -4.04
N ALA A 475 13.45 -44.47 -3.46
CA ALA A 475 13.62 -44.31 -2.02
C ALA A 475 12.33 -44.64 -1.24
N LEU A 476 11.15 -44.25 -1.75
CA LEU A 476 9.87 -44.67 -1.18
C LEU A 476 9.70 -46.19 -1.22
N ASN A 477 10.14 -46.84 -2.30
CA ASN A 477 10.11 -48.29 -2.46
C ASN A 477 11.28 -49.02 -1.78
N SER A 478 12.13 -48.31 -1.02
CA SER A 478 13.19 -48.98 -0.26
C SER A 478 12.57 -49.80 0.88
N PRO A 479 13.12 -50.99 1.21
CA PRO A 479 12.57 -51.84 2.27
C PRO A 479 12.39 -51.10 3.61
N GLU A 480 13.34 -50.21 3.95
CA GLU A 480 13.27 -49.41 5.17
C GLU A 480 12.11 -48.40 5.18
N THR A 481 11.80 -47.79 4.04
CA THR A 481 10.70 -46.80 3.94
C THR A 481 9.36 -47.51 3.84
N GLN A 482 9.30 -48.64 3.13
CA GLN A 482 8.12 -49.50 3.07
C GLN A 482 7.76 -50.06 4.44
N ASN A 483 8.74 -50.51 5.23
CA ASN A 483 8.49 -50.96 6.61
C ASN A 483 7.89 -49.85 7.48
N LYS A 484 8.39 -48.61 7.37
CA LYS A 484 7.82 -47.45 8.08
C LYS A 484 6.43 -47.07 7.58
N MET A 485 6.13 -47.25 6.29
CA MET A 485 4.78 -47.03 5.76
C MET A 485 3.81 -48.11 6.24
N ILE A 486 4.26 -49.37 6.33
CA ILE A 486 3.46 -50.47 6.88
C ILE A 486 3.19 -50.24 8.36
N GLU A 487 4.21 -49.85 9.13
CA GLU A 487 4.09 -49.47 10.54
C GLU A 487 3.07 -48.34 10.71
N PHE A 488 3.23 -47.25 9.98
CA PHE A 488 2.29 -46.12 9.94
C PHE A 488 0.85 -46.53 9.61
N LEU A 489 0.65 -47.38 8.60
CA LEU A 489 -0.69 -47.87 8.21
C LEU A 489 -1.28 -48.83 9.25
N SER A 490 -0.46 -49.46 10.07
CA SER A 490 -0.88 -50.34 11.17
C SER A 490 -1.08 -49.61 12.50
N THR A 491 -0.60 -48.36 12.61
CA THR A 491 -0.77 -47.53 13.79
C THR A 491 -2.19 -46.97 13.85
N ASN A 492 -2.89 -47.21 14.97
CA ASN A 492 -4.17 -46.60 15.25
C ASN A 492 -3.97 -45.23 15.91
N PHE A 493 -4.11 -44.16 15.12
CA PHE A 493 -4.12 -42.79 15.63
C PHE A 493 -5.48 -42.44 16.22
N THR A 494 -5.50 -41.69 17.32
CA THR A 494 -6.74 -41.20 17.94
C THR A 494 -7.42 -40.18 17.02
N ASN A 495 -8.76 -40.18 16.99
CA ASN A 495 -9.54 -39.23 16.19
C ASN A 495 -9.72 -37.88 16.93
N ASP A 496 -8.63 -37.36 17.48
CA ASP A 496 -8.54 -36.07 18.15
C ASP A 496 -7.36 -35.25 17.61
N ILE A 497 -7.24 -33.99 18.02
CA ILE A 497 -6.20 -33.08 17.52
C ILE A 497 -4.79 -33.64 17.75
N SER A 498 -4.56 -34.35 18.86
CA SER A 498 -3.26 -34.97 19.16
C SER A 498 -2.94 -36.08 18.17
N GLY A 499 -3.89 -36.99 17.95
CA GLY A 499 -3.71 -38.11 17.03
C GLY A 499 -3.55 -37.68 15.57
N VAL A 500 -4.27 -36.63 15.14
CA VAL A 500 -4.07 -36.04 13.80
C VAL A 500 -2.67 -35.44 13.66
N ASN A 501 -2.20 -34.69 14.67
CA ASN A 501 -0.87 -34.10 14.64
C ASN A 501 0.24 -35.15 14.64
N GLU A 502 0.08 -36.22 15.42
CA GLU A 502 1.00 -37.36 15.46
C GLU A 502 1.05 -38.07 14.11
N CYS A 503 -0.13 -38.37 13.53
CA CYS A 503 -0.27 -38.95 12.20
C CYS A 503 0.44 -38.11 11.12
N VAL A 504 0.18 -36.80 11.10
CA VAL A 504 0.82 -35.88 10.15
C VAL A 504 2.34 -35.83 10.36
N THR A 505 2.80 -35.78 11.61
CA THR A 505 4.23 -35.74 11.94
C THR A 505 4.94 -37.01 11.49
N GLU A 506 4.35 -38.17 11.73
CA GLU A 506 4.92 -39.47 11.35
C GLU A 506 4.98 -39.62 9.82
N PHE A 507 3.89 -39.26 9.14
CA PHE A 507 3.85 -39.25 7.67
C PHE A 507 4.89 -38.28 7.08
N GLN A 508 5.00 -37.07 7.62
CA GLN A 508 6.02 -36.10 7.22
C GLN A 508 7.44 -36.64 7.42
N ASN A 509 7.70 -37.35 8.52
CA ASN A 509 8.99 -37.97 8.78
C ASN A 509 9.34 -39.05 7.74
N ILE A 510 8.36 -39.87 7.33
CA ILE A 510 8.53 -40.86 6.26
C ILE A 510 8.93 -40.19 4.95
N LEU A 511 8.17 -39.18 4.52
CA LEU A 511 8.44 -38.44 3.28
C LEU A 511 9.77 -37.68 3.34
N THR A 512 10.11 -37.10 4.49
CA THR A 512 11.36 -36.37 4.71
C THR A 512 12.55 -37.32 4.65
N ASN A 513 12.45 -38.52 5.23
CA ASN A 513 13.50 -39.52 5.18
C ASN A 513 13.72 -40.04 3.76
N ALA A 514 12.65 -40.32 3.02
CA ALA A 514 12.74 -40.68 1.60
C ALA A 514 13.39 -39.55 0.78
N SER A 515 13.04 -38.31 1.07
CA SER A 515 13.58 -37.11 0.41
C SER A 515 15.08 -36.94 0.69
N LYS A 516 15.51 -37.08 1.94
CA LYS A 516 16.93 -37.00 2.34
C LYS A 516 17.81 -38.04 1.65
N LYS A 517 17.26 -39.23 1.36
CA LYS A 517 18.00 -40.32 0.70
C LYS A 517 18.12 -40.15 -0.80
N SER A 518 17.19 -39.45 -1.45
CA SER A 518 17.07 -39.43 -2.91
C SER A 518 17.28 -38.07 -3.54
N LEU A 519 17.07 -36.99 -2.79
CA LEU A 519 17.12 -35.63 -3.27
C LEU A 519 18.33 -34.92 -2.69
N LYS A 520 19.01 -34.14 -3.52
CA LYS A 520 20.15 -33.33 -3.07
C LYS A 520 19.61 -32.21 -2.20
N ILE A 521 20.04 -32.15 -0.95
CA ILE A 521 19.78 -30.98 -0.12
C ILE A 521 20.53 -29.80 -0.74
N LYS A 522 19.84 -28.69 -0.99
CA LYS A 522 20.44 -27.45 -1.50
C LYS A 522 21.42 -26.92 -0.46
N LYS A 523 22.68 -27.38 -0.52
CA LYS A 523 23.77 -26.81 0.28
C LYS A 523 23.78 -25.33 -0.03
N LYS A 524 23.79 -24.48 1.02
CA LYS A 524 24.08 -23.06 0.84
C LYS A 524 25.30 -23.00 -0.07
N LYS A 525 25.17 -22.38 -1.25
CA LYS A 525 26.36 -21.94 -1.97
C LYS A 525 27.11 -21.11 -0.93
N THR A 526 28.24 -21.63 -0.41
CA THR A 526 29.26 -20.78 0.19
C THR A 526 29.38 -19.65 -0.80
N ARG A 527 29.08 -18.41 -0.38
CA ARG A 527 29.10 -17.24 -1.25
C ARG A 527 30.25 -17.46 -2.21
N ARG A 528 29.95 -17.79 -3.48
CA ARG A 528 31.02 -17.84 -4.48
C ARG A 528 31.67 -16.49 -4.29
N LYS A 529 32.96 -16.46 -3.92
CA LYS A 529 33.76 -15.23 -3.95
C LYS A 529 33.27 -14.51 -5.18
N ILE A 530 32.61 -13.36 -4.99
CA ILE A 530 31.99 -12.59 -6.07
C ILE A 530 33.04 -12.62 -7.17
N THR A 531 32.80 -13.41 -8.22
CA THR A 531 33.70 -13.49 -9.35
C THR A 531 33.82 -12.05 -9.77
N ASN A 532 35.06 -11.55 -9.72
CA ASN A 532 35.37 -10.14 -9.72
C ASN A 532 34.38 -9.37 -10.59
N ILE A 533 33.79 -8.32 -10.03
CA ILE A 533 33.01 -7.31 -10.77
C ILE A 533 33.82 -6.73 -11.96
N ALA A 534 35.11 -7.08 -12.06
CA ALA A 534 35.98 -6.89 -13.21
C ALA A 534 35.47 -7.44 -14.56
N ASN A 535 34.49 -8.36 -14.61
CA ASN A 535 33.94 -8.84 -15.90
C ASN A 535 32.80 -7.98 -16.46
N LYS A 536 32.35 -6.95 -15.74
CA LYS A 536 31.45 -5.95 -16.34
C LYS A 536 32.32 -4.95 -17.10
N LYS A 537 32.34 -5.04 -18.44
CA LYS A 537 33.16 -4.17 -19.32
C LYS A 537 32.94 -2.66 -19.07
N TRP A 538 31.80 -2.28 -18.50
CA TRP A 538 31.45 -0.90 -18.12
C TRP A 538 31.96 -0.47 -16.73
N PHE A 539 32.49 -1.40 -15.92
CA PHE A 539 33.04 -1.14 -14.59
C PHE A 539 34.53 -0.81 -14.68
N ASP A 540 34.82 0.35 -15.27
CA ASP A 540 36.16 0.83 -15.59
C ASP A 540 36.93 1.35 -14.34
N LYS A 541 38.16 1.83 -14.57
CA LYS A 541 39.05 2.34 -13.51
C LYS A 541 38.46 3.56 -12.81
N GLU A 542 37.78 4.43 -13.55
CA GLU A 542 37.16 5.65 -13.02
C GLU A 542 36.03 5.30 -12.05
N PHE A 543 35.18 4.35 -12.43
CA PHE A 543 34.07 3.90 -11.59
C PHE A 543 34.53 3.15 -10.33
N ARG A 544 35.66 2.43 -10.41
CA ARG A 544 36.32 1.82 -9.23
C ARG A 544 36.77 2.87 -8.21
N ILE A 545 37.33 3.98 -8.67
CA ILE A 545 37.79 5.07 -7.80
C ILE A 545 36.59 5.69 -7.09
N LYS A 546 35.53 6.06 -7.82
CA LYS A 546 34.29 6.62 -7.24
C LYS A 546 33.64 5.68 -6.21
N ARG A 547 33.61 4.36 -6.48
CA ARG A 547 33.11 3.36 -5.52
C ARG A 547 33.96 3.27 -4.26
N HIS A 548 35.29 3.35 -4.41
CA HIS A 548 36.21 3.29 -3.28
C HIS A 548 36.03 4.53 -2.39
N GLU A 549 35.93 5.70 -2.99
CA GLU A 549 35.66 6.97 -2.30
C GLU A 549 34.31 6.95 -1.57
N LEU A 550 33.23 6.50 -2.24
CA LEU A 550 31.92 6.34 -1.61
C LEU A 550 31.96 5.40 -0.39
N ARG A 551 32.70 4.28 -0.48
CA ARG A 551 32.87 3.35 0.64
C ARG A 551 33.70 3.94 1.77
N LYS A 552 34.75 4.69 1.45
CA LYS A 552 35.57 5.41 2.44
C LYS A 552 34.71 6.40 3.23
N LEU A 553 33.93 7.23 2.52
CA LEU A 553 33.02 8.20 3.12
C LEU A 553 31.89 7.52 3.91
N ALA A 554 31.34 6.41 3.42
CA ALA A 554 30.33 5.63 4.16
C ALA A 554 30.87 5.15 5.52
N ASN A 555 32.08 4.61 5.53
CA ASN A 555 32.71 4.10 6.74
C ASN A 555 33.08 5.24 7.71
N GLN A 556 33.51 6.39 7.20
CA GLN A 556 33.80 7.57 8.03
C GLN A 556 32.52 8.14 8.64
N LYS A 557 31.44 8.27 7.85
CA LYS A 557 30.10 8.66 8.31
C LYS A 557 29.55 7.69 9.38
N HIS A 558 29.80 6.39 9.25
CA HIS A 558 29.38 5.41 10.26
C HIS A 558 30.15 5.54 11.58
N LYS A 559 31.41 5.96 11.54
CA LYS A 559 32.24 6.19 12.73
C LYS A 559 31.92 7.51 13.44
N ASP A 560 31.55 8.53 12.68
CA ASP A 560 31.13 9.84 13.20
C ASP A 560 29.84 10.30 12.49
N PRO A 561 28.67 9.82 12.94
CA PRO A 561 27.39 10.12 12.31
C PRO A 561 26.93 11.57 12.53
N THR A 562 27.55 12.28 13.47
CA THR A 562 27.20 13.66 13.82
C THR A 562 27.87 14.69 12.92
N ASN A 563 29.03 14.38 12.34
CA ASN A 563 29.78 15.26 11.46
C ASN A 563 29.01 15.60 10.17
N LEU A 564 28.60 16.87 10.04
CA LEU A 564 27.77 17.35 8.93
C LEU A 564 28.54 17.35 7.60
N ASP A 565 29.82 17.68 7.63
CA ASP A 565 30.67 17.73 6.43
C ASP A 565 30.88 16.33 5.84
N LEU A 566 31.07 15.31 6.69
CA LEU A 566 31.15 13.91 6.25
C LEU A 566 29.82 13.40 5.68
N ARG A 567 28.68 13.83 6.24
CA ARG A 567 27.35 13.49 5.71
C ARG A 567 27.09 14.13 4.36
N ASN A 568 27.43 15.41 4.21
CA ASN A 568 27.30 16.14 2.95
C ASN A 568 28.24 15.57 1.88
N ALA A 569 29.52 15.33 2.22
CA ALA A 569 30.47 14.71 1.30
C ALA A 569 30.04 13.30 0.86
N TYR A 570 29.49 12.50 1.78
CA TYR A 570 28.91 11.19 1.44
C TYR A 570 27.70 11.32 0.51
N GLN A 571 26.84 12.31 0.73
CA GLN A 571 25.65 12.56 -0.10
C GLN A 571 26.04 13.04 -1.52
N THR A 572 27.00 13.94 -1.64
CA THR A 572 27.53 14.33 -2.96
C THR A 572 28.19 13.14 -3.66
N ALA A 573 28.97 12.33 -2.94
CA ALA A 573 29.62 11.16 -3.52
C ALA A 573 28.62 10.06 -3.95
N ILE A 574 27.48 9.90 -3.26
CA ILE A 574 26.46 8.91 -3.66
C ILE A 574 25.70 9.35 -4.91
N GLU A 575 25.44 10.65 -5.06
CA GLU A 575 24.82 11.22 -6.26
C GLU A 575 25.73 11.06 -7.47
N ILE A 576 26.99 11.52 -7.38
CA ILE A 576 27.99 11.33 -8.44
C ILE A 576 28.15 9.85 -8.80
N TYR A 577 28.12 8.95 -7.83
CA TYR A 577 28.22 7.52 -8.07
C TYR A 577 27.01 6.96 -8.83
N LYS A 578 25.78 7.37 -8.48
CA LYS A 578 24.54 6.94 -9.15
C LYS A 578 24.45 7.49 -10.56
N ASP A 579 24.79 8.74 -10.77
CA ASP A 579 24.75 9.38 -12.09
C ASP A 579 25.77 8.74 -13.03
N THR A 580 27.01 8.57 -12.56
CA THR A 580 28.06 7.89 -13.34
C THR A 580 27.66 6.44 -13.65
N LEU A 581 27.02 5.73 -12.70
CA LEU A 581 26.56 4.36 -12.91
C LEU A 581 25.51 4.29 -14.03
N GLN A 582 24.57 5.23 -14.02
CA GLN A 582 23.50 5.28 -15.01
C GLN A 582 24.03 5.61 -16.40
N ILE A 583 24.92 6.60 -16.52
CA ILE A 583 25.57 6.99 -17.78
C ILE A 583 26.35 5.81 -18.37
N LYS A 584 27.25 5.20 -17.58
CA LYS A 584 28.10 4.09 -18.07
C LYS A 584 27.29 2.85 -18.44
N LYS A 585 26.17 2.59 -17.75
CA LYS A 585 25.24 1.50 -18.09
C LYS A 585 24.53 1.76 -19.41
N ASN A 586 24.07 3.00 -19.62
CA ASN A 586 23.42 3.41 -20.86
C ASN A 586 24.38 3.39 -22.06
N GLU A 587 25.60 3.90 -21.91
CA GLU A 587 26.64 3.84 -22.95
C GLU A 587 26.98 2.39 -23.31
N PHE A 588 27.10 1.51 -22.33
CA PHE A 588 27.37 0.10 -22.56
C PHE A 588 26.24 -0.58 -23.33
N HIS A 589 24.98 -0.32 -22.98
CA HIS A 589 23.82 -0.86 -23.70
C HIS A 589 23.74 -0.30 -25.11
N LYS A 590 23.99 1.00 -25.29
CA LYS A 590 23.98 1.64 -26.62
C LYS A 590 25.05 1.04 -27.54
N ASN A 591 26.29 0.94 -27.07
CA ASN A 591 27.38 0.31 -27.82
C ASN A 591 27.09 -1.16 -28.15
N LYS A 592 26.40 -1.88 -27.26
CA LYS A 592 26.00 -3.27 -27.51
C LYS A 592 24.88 -3.41 -28.52
N ILE A 593 23.92 -2.49 -28.50
CA ILE A 593 22.88 -2.40 -29.53
C ILE A 593 23.54 -2.09 -30.89
N ASP A 594 24.48 -1.15 -30.94
CA ASP A 594 25.23 -0.83 -32.17
C ASP A 594 26.06 -2.02 -32.69
N GLU A 595 26.70 -2.80 -31.80
CA GLU A 595 27.39 -4.05 -32.16
C GLU A 595 26.43 -5.11 -32.69
N LEU A 596 25.23 -5.26 -32.10
CA LEU A 596 24.20 -6.18 -32.55
C LEU A 596 23.66 -5.79 -33.93
N ILE A 597 23.35 -4.50 -34.14
CA ILE A 597 22.88 -3.97 -35.42
C ILE A 597 23.91 -4.28 -36.52
N LYS A 598 25.20 -3.98 -36.30
CA LYS A 598 26.28 -4.28 -37.25
C LYS A 598 26.49 -5.78 -37.52
N ALA A 599 26.29 -6.62 -36.50
CA ALA A 599 26.41 -8.08 -36.64
C ALA A 599 25.22 -8.70 -37.39
N THR A 600 24.03 -8.08 -37.33
CA THR A 600 22.82 -8.55 -38.03
C THR A 600 23.00 -8.47 -39.55
N GLU A 601 23.81 -7.52 -40.03
CA GLU A 601 24.05 -7.30 -41.47
C GLU A 601 25.14 -8.22 -42.06
N ASN A 602 26.02 -8.84 -41.24
CA ASN A 602 27.23 -9.49 -41.74
C ASN A 602 27.58 -10.87 -41.12
N ASP A 603 27.11 -11.23 -39.91
CA ASP A 603 27.41 -12.54 -39.30
C ASP A 603 26.34 -12.95 -38.24
N PRO A 604 25.38 -13.83 -38.62
CA PRO A 604 24.33 -14.32 -37.73
C PRO A 604 24.85 -15.06 -36.48
N LYS A 605 26.01 -15.73 -36.55
CA LYS A 605 26.58 -16.43 -35.37
C LYS A 605 27.13 -15.42 -34.36
N LEU A 606 27.72 -14.33 -34.82
CA LEU A 606 28.21 -13.25 -33.96
C LEU A 606 27.07 -12.50 -33.27
N PHE A 607 25.93 -12.33 -33.95
CA PHE A 607 24.71 -11.76 -33.38
C PHE A 607 24.23 -12.56 -32.15
N TRP A 608 23.98 -13.86 -32.31
CA TRP A 608 23.50 -14.70 -31.21
C TRP A 608 24.49 -14.80 -30.05
N LYS A 609 25.80 -14.87 -30.35
CA LYS A 609 26.85 -14.85 -29.32
C LYS A 609 26.90 -13.52 -28.56
N THR A 610 26.65 -12.40 -29.23
CA THR A 610 26.64 -11.07 -28.60
C THR A 610 25.38 -10.88 -27.77
N LEU A 611 24.23 -11.36 -28.25
CA LEU A 611 22.95 -11.32 -27.53
C LEU A 611 23.03 -12.13 -26.23
N GLN A 612 23.59 -13.35 -26.29
CA GLN A 612 23.74 -14.24 -25.13
C GLN A 612 24.68 -13.68 -24.05
N ASN A 613 25.75 -12.98 -24.44
CA ASN A 613 26.61 -12.25 -23.49
C ASN A 613 25.92 -11.02 -22.86
N THR A 614 24.85 -10.51 -23.48
CA THR A 614 24.10 -9.37 -22.99
C THR A 614 23.01 -9.83 -22.00
N SER A 615 22.39 -11.00 -22.24
CA SER A 615 21.42 -11.63 -21.33
C SER A 615 22.05 -12.13 -20.02
N ASP A 616 23.28 -12.64 -20.04
CA ASP A 616 24.00 -13.11 -18.84
C ASP A 616 24.26 -11.99 -17.80
N ASN A 617 24.12 -10.72 -18.19
CA ASN A 617 24.20 -9.56 -17.28
C ASN A 617 22.84 -9.09 -16.75
N LEU A 618 21.72 -9.55 -17.35
CA LEU A 618 20.34 -9.28 -16.92
C LEU A 618 19.87 -10.28 -15.85
N ASP A 619 20.45 -11.48 -15.81
CA ASP A 619 20.07 -12.60 -14.92
C ASP A 619 20.39 -12.41 -13.42
N ASN A 620 20.76 -11.22 -12.98
CA ASN A 620 20.76 -10.88 -11.55
C ASN A 620 19.55 -10.06 -11.10
N THR A 621 18.54 -9.84 -11.96
CA THR A 621 17.33 -9.09 -11.57
C THR A 621 15.99 -9.73 -11.94
N THR A 622 15.94 -10.85 -12.65
CA THR A 622 14.64 -11.47 -12.99
C THR A 622 14.75 -13.00 -13.00
N ASN A 623 14.24 -13.64 -11.95
CA ASN A 623 13.85 -15.05 -12.02
C ASN A 623 12.52 -15.13 -12.78
N SER A 624 12.56 -15.48 -14.06
CA SER A 624 11.44 -16.13 -14.72
C SER A 624 11.99 -17.19 -15.67
N LYS A 625 11.90 -18.45 -15.26
CA LYS A 625 12.06 -19.59 -16.15
C LYS A 625 10.91 -19.53 -17.17
N ASN A 626 11.23 -19.46 -18.45
CA ASN A 626 10.38 -19.99 -19.52
C ASN A 626 11.30 -20.66 -20.53
N SER A 627 11.23 -21.99 -20.57
CA SER A 627 11.73 -22.81 -21.66
C SER A 627 10.69 -22.80 -22.78
N PRO A 628 11.04 -22.50 -24.04
CA PRO A 628 10.23 -22.88 -25.18
C PRO A 628 10.55 -24.33 -25.56
N THR A 629 9.53 -25.19 -25.56
CA THR A 629 9.53 -26.44 -26.31
C THR A 629 9.32 -26.12 -27.78
N GLU A 630 10.34 -26.39 -28.61
CA GLU A 630 10.19 -26.49 -30.07
C GLU A 630 9.54 -27.84 -30.41
N GLY A 631 8.56 -27.79 -31.31
CA GLY A 631 7.95 -28.96 -31.92
C GLY A 631 8.82 -29.56 -33.03
N GLN A 632 8.76 -30.88 -33.11
CA GLN A 632 8.56 -31.61 -34.36
C GLN A 632 7.34 -32.50 -34.18
#